data_AF-X0Y932-F1
#
_entry.id   AF-X0Y932-F1
#
_cell.length_a   1.000
_cell.length_b   1.000
_cell.length_c   1.000
_cell.angle_alpha   90.00
_cell.angle_beta   90.00
_cell.angle_gamma   90.00
#
_symmetry.space_group_name_H-M   'P 1'
#
loop_
_entity.id
_entity.type
_entity.pdbx_description
1 polymer ?
#
loop_
_entity_poly.entity_id
_entity_poly.type
_entity_poly.pdbx_seq_one_letter_code
_entity_poly.pdbx_strand_id
1 'polypeptide(L)'
;SPELVTVDGWRLPPIDILDRSPEVQFSQADNVQRAKLIEEALASYGVEAKVVQINAGPTVTQFGVEPGWDRKMKEIRERDKEGSVKVRSEEVSKTRVKVDRITSLANDMALALAAPSIRIEAPVPGKSIVGIEVPNTISSLVSLRGVIETSVFQKIEARSRLSLALGKGAGGEAVAADLARMPHLLVAGATGSGKTVCLNSIICCLLLNNTPNDIRFIMIDPKRVELTTF
;
A
#
# COMPACT_ATOMS: atom_id res chain seq x y z
N SER A 1 -10.45 30.81 -18.99
CA SER A 1 -9.59 29.70 -19.43
C SER A 1 -8.20 29.96 -18.91
N PRO A 2 -7.49 28.98 -18.32
CA PRO A 2 -6.09 29.17 -17.99
C PRO A 2 -5.31 29.51 -19.27
N GLU A 3 -4.38 30.47 -19.19
CA GLU A 3 -3.52 30.79 -20.32
C GLU A 3 -2.67 29.55 -20.66
N LEU A 4 -2.74 29.10 -21.91
CA LEU A 4 -1.95 27.96 -22.37
C LEU A 4 -0.47 28.33 -22.38
N VAL A 5 0.33 27.55 -21.65
CA VAL A 5 1.78 27.74 -21.60
C VAL A 5 2.37 27.39 -22.97
N THR A 6 3.05 28.36 -23.58
CA THR A 6 3.77 28.15 -24.84
C THR A 6 5.26 28.08 -24.55
N VAL A 7 5.88 26.94 -24.83
CA VAL A 7 7.33 26.69 -24.68
C VAL A 7 7.89 26.36 -26.06
N ASP A 8 8.88 27.12 -26.52
CA ASP A 8 9.52 26.92 -27.83
C ASP A 8 8.54 26.85 -29.02
N GLY A 9 7.44 27.62 -28.96
CA GLY A 9 6.38 27.61 -29.97
C GLY A 9 5.40 26.43 -29.88
N TRP A 10 5.61 25.50 -28.95
CA TRP A 10 4.69 24.42 -28.65
C TRP A 10 3.77 24.79 -27.50
N ARG A 11 2.45 24.55 -27.66
CA ARG A 11 1.47 24.76 -26.59
C ARG A 11 1.31 23.48 -25.80
N LEU A 12 1.69 23.49 -24.53
CA LEU A 12 1.46 22.35 -23.65
C LEU A 12 -0.05 22.21 -23.38
N PRO A 13 -0.58 20.97 -23.33
CA PRO A 13 -1.97 20.76 -22.98
C PRO A 13 -2.22 21.24 -21.55
N PRO A 14 -3.37 21.90 -21.28
CA PRO A 14 -3.68 22.34 -19.93
C PRO A 14 -4.01 21.13 -19.05
N ILE A 15 -3.63 21.20 -17.76
CA ILE A 15 -3.85 20.11 -16.79
C ILE A 15 -5.34 19.81 -16.55
N ASP A 16 -6.22 20.75 -16.87
CA ASP A 16 -7.66 20.63 -16.70
C ASP A 16 -8.33 19.67 -17.70
N ILE A 17 -7.61 19.21 -18.73
CA ILE A 17 -8.04 18.10 -19.59
C ILE A 17 -8.17 16.78 -18.81
N LEU A 18 -7.48 16.67 -17.67
CA LEU A 18 -7.56 15.50 -16.79
C LEU A 18 -8.66 15.68 -15.73
N ASP A 19 -9.43 14.61 -15.55
CA ASP A 19 -10.45 14.53 -14.51
C ASP A 19 -9.85 14.57 -13.10
N ARG A 20 -10.61 15.18 -12.18
CA ARG A 20 -10.35 15.07 -10.74
C ARG A 20 -11.12 13.89 -10.17
N SER A 21 -10.46 13.07 -9.37
CA SER A 21 -11.15 12.05 -8.57
C SER A 21 -11.57 12.63 -7.22
N PRO A 22 -12.80 12.37 -6.75
CA PRO A 22 -13.20 12.75 -5.40
C PRO A 22 -12.34 11.99 -4.37
N GLU A 23 -11.88 12.69 -3.34
CA GLU A 23 -11.26 12.04 -2.19
C GLU A 23 -12.36 11.34 -1.37
N VAL A 24 -12.35 10.01 -1.38
CA VAL A 24 -13.23 9.23 -0.49
C VAL A 24 -12.62 9.27 0.90
N GLN A 25 -13.29 9.93 1.84
CA GLN A 25 -12.90 9.87 3.24
C GLN A 25 -13.36 8.54 3.83
N PHE A 26 -12.39 7.71 4.26
CA PHE A 26 -12.68 6.49 5.00
C PHE A 26 -13.17 6.83 6.40
N SER A 27 -14.26 6.19 6.85
CA SER A 27 -14.77 6.34 8.21
C SER A 27 -13.71 5.85 9.21
N GLN A 28 -13.26 6.74 10.11
CA GLN A 28 -12.36 6.33 11.19
C GLN A 28 -12.96 5.24 12.07
N ALA A 29 -14.29 5.23 12.23
CA ALA A 29 -14.99 4.22 13.03
C ALA A 29 -14.83 2.81 12.44
N ASP A 30 -14.87 2.67 11.11
CA ASP A 30 -14.73 1.39 10.43
C ASP A 30 -13.32 0.82 10.62
N ASN A 31 -12.31 1.69 10.52
CA ASN A 31 -10.92 1.29 10.71
C ASN A 31 -10.62 0.87 12.16
N VAL A 32 -11.20 1.55 13.15
CA VAL A 32 -11.08 1.15 14.56
C VAL A 32 -11.74 -0.22 14.79
N GLN A 33 -12.89 -0.48 14.17
CA GLN A 33 -13.55 -1.77 14.27
C GLN A 33 -12.72 -2.89 13.62
N ARG A 34 -12.17 -2.65 12.43
CA ARG A 34 -11.28 -3.60 11.74
C ARG A 34 -10.01 -3.88 12.56
N ALA A 35 -9.43 -2.87 13.21
CA ALA A 35 -8.28 -3.06 14.08
C ALA A 35 -8.60 -4.02 15.24
N LYS A 36 -9.75 -3.87 15.90
CA LYS A 36 -10.19 -4.80 16.95
C LYS A 36 -10.38 -6.22 16.42
N LEU A 37 -11.02 -6.37 15.25
CA LEU A 37 -11.20 -7.68 14.64
C LEU A 37 -9.87 -8.37 14.32
N ILE A 38 -8.84 -7.62 13.90
CA ILE A 38 -7.49 -8.16 13.68
C ILE A 38 -6.90 -8.68 14.99
N GLU A 39 -6.97 -7.91 16.07
CA GLU A 39 -6.48 -8.31 17.40
C GLU A 39 -7.21 -9.55 17.93
N GLU A 40 -8.55 -9.57 17.82
CA GLU A 40 -9.39 -10.68 18.24
C GLU A 40 -9.14 -11.95 17.41
N ALA A 41 -9.00 -11.81 16.09
CA ALA A 41 -8.69 -12.92 15.21
C ALA A 41 -7.33 -13.53 15.58
N LEU A 42 -6.27 -12.71 15.68
CA LEU A 42 -4.95 -13.19 16.10
C LEU A 42 -5.00 -13.88 17.47
N ALA A 43 -5.71 -13.29 18.43
CA ALA A 43 -5.89 -13.87 19.76
C ALA A 43 -6.61 -15.23 19.73
N SER A 44 -7.60 -15.42 18.85
CA SER A 44 -8.30 -16.71 18.69
C SER A 44 -7.38 -17.85 18.21
N TYR A 45 -6.32 -17.52 17.47
CA TYR A 45 -5.25 -18.44 17.06
C TYR A 45 -4.07 -18.46 18.06
N GLY A 46 -4.28 -17.90 19.25
CA GLY A 46 -3.32 -17.85 20.35
C GLY A 46 -2.14 -16.92 20.12
N VAL A 47 -2.25 -15.97 19.17
CA VAL A 47 -1.22 -14.99 18.87
C VAL A 47 -1.56 -13.67 19.57
N GLU A 48 -0.83 -13.36 20.64
CA GLU A 48 -0.91 -12.05 21.29
C GLU A 48 -0.30 -10.99 20.37
N ALA A 49 -1.07 -9.99 19.97
CA ALA A 49 -0.61 -8.88 19.15
C ALA A 49 -1.51 -7.65 19.32
N LYS A 50 -0.98 -6.46 19.01
CA LYS A 50 -1.71 -5.20 19.14
C LYS A 50 -1.55 -4.33 17.89
N VAL A 51 -2.63 -3.73 17.41
CA VAL A 51 -2.59 -2.72 16.36
C VAL A 51 -2.14 -1.40 16.97
N VAL A 52 -0.99 -0.91 16.51
CA VAL A 52 -0.36 0.34 16.99
C VAL A 52 -0.39 1.45 15.96
N GLN A 53 -0.64 1.12 14.69
CA GLN A 53 -0.70 2.08 13.60
C GLN A 53 -1.80 1.70 12.59
N ILE A 54 -2.49 2.69 12.03
CA ILE A 54 -3.45 2.51 10.94
C ILE A 54 -3.13 3.55 9.86
N ASN A 55 -2.83 3.09 8.65
CA ASN A 55 -2.61 3.94 7.49
C ASN A 55 -3.68 3.59 6.44
N ALA A 56 -4.68 4.45 6.29
CA ALA A 56 -5.74 4.26 5.31
C ALA A 56 -5.30 4.76 3.94
N GLY A 57 -5.18 3.85 2.99
CA GLY A 57 -4.90 4.16 1.59
C GLY A 57 -6.15 4.11 0.72
N PRO A 58 -6.01 4.40 -0.58
CA PRO A 58 -7.13 4.48 -1.51
C PRO A 58 -7.80 3.12 -1.76
N THR A 59 -7.04 2.04 -1.81
CA THR A 59 -7.50 0.69 -2.16
C THR A 59 -7.42 -0.30 -1.01
N VAL A 60 -6.42 -0.11 -0.13
CA VAL A 60 -6.16 -0.95 1.04
C VAL A 60 -5.92 -0.07 2.25
N THR A 61 -6.15 -0.61 3.44
CA THR A 61 -5.74 -0.02 4.72
C THR A 61 -4.65 -0.90 5.33
N GLN A 62 -3.51 -0.30 5.66
CA GLN A 62 -2.40 -0.99 6.30
C GLN A 62 -2.51 -0.83 7.83
N PHE A 63 -2.65 -1.95 8.54
CA PHE A 63 -2.65 -2.04 9.99
C PHE A 63 -1.26 -2.46 10.46
N GLY A 64 -0.59 -1.59 11.21
CA GLY A 64 0.68 -1.89 11.86
C GLY A 64 0.45 -2.65 13.15
N VAL A 65 0.85 -3.91 13.17
CA VAL A 65 0.68 -4.83 14.30
C VAL A 65 2.01 -5.07 15.00
N GLU A 66 2.04 -4.84 16.31
CA GLU A 66 3.15 -5.20 17.17
C GLU A 66 2.92 -6.60 17.77
N PRO A 67 3.81 -7.58 17.50
CA PRO A 67 3.71 -8.90 18.10
C PRO A 67 3.99 -8.83 19.61
N GLY A 68 3.10 -9.44 20.41
CA GLY A 68 3.20 -9.58 21.85
C GLY A 68 4.08 -10.76 22.27
N TRP A 69 3.66 -11.47 23.31
CA TRP A 69 4.46 -12.52 23.93
C TRP A 69 3.77 -13.88 23.90
N ASP A 70 4.52 -14.90 23.50
CA ASP A 70 4.14 -16.29 23.68
C ASP A 70 4.57 -16.74 25.09
N ARG A 71 3.60 -17.12 25.92
CA ARG A 71 3.80 -17.50 27.32
C ARG A 71 3.51 -18.99 27.47
N LYS A 72 4.50 -19.76 27.94
CA LYS A 72 4.29 -21.17 28.28
C LYS A 72 4.07 -21.31 29.76
N MET A 73 2.89 -21.80 30.13
CA MET A 73 2.53 -22.14 31.49
C MET A 73 2.80 -23.62 31.73
N LYS A 74 3.35 -23.97 32.89
CA LYS A 74 3.46 -25.36 33.35
C LYS A 74 2.69 -25.49 34.65
N GLU A 75 1.86 -26.51 34.71
CA GLU A 75 1.20 -26.89 35.95
C GLU A 75 2.18 -27.65 36.84
N ILE A 76 2.44 -27.10 38.02
CA ILE A 76 3.23 -27.71 39.06
C ILE A 76 2.26 -28.24 40.10
N ARG A 77 2.34 -29.53 40.36
CA ARG A 77 1.55 -30.21 41.39
C ARG A 77 2.39 -30.27 42.66
N GLU A 78 2.09 -29.42 43.62
CA GLU A 78 2.66 -29.51 44.97
C GLU A 78 1.72 -30.30 45.86
N ARG A 79 2.29 -31.24 46.62
CA ARG A 79 1.57 -32.01 47.62
C ARG A 79 1.89 -31.40 48.97
N ASP A 80 0.87 -30.95 49.69
CA ASP A 80 1.05 -30.43 51.04
C ASP A 80 1.26 -31.58 52.04
N LYS A 81 1.63 -31.21 53.28
CA LYS A 81 1.91 -32.18 54.37
C LYS A 81 0.68 -33.03 54.76
N GLU A 82 -0.52 -32.63 54.33
CA GLU A 82 -1.79 -33.30 54.57
C GLU A 82 -2.25 -34.17 53.38
N GLY A 83 -1.44 -34.25 52.31
CA GLY A 83 -1.69 -35.11 51.15
C GLY A 83 -2.62 -34.51 50.09
N SER A 84 -3.05 -33.27 50.24
CA SER A 84 -3.84 -32.55 49.23
C SER A 84 -2.91 -32.03 48.13
N VAL A 85 -3.36 -32.17 46.88
CA VAL A 85 -2.62 -31.71 45.70
C VAL A 85 -3.07 -30.30 45.35
N LYS A 86 -2.18 -29.33 45.48
CA LYS A 86 -2.38 -27.98 44.94
C LYS A 86 -1.72 -27.89 43.57
N VAL A 87 -2.52 -27.55 42.56
CA VAL A 87 -2.03 -27.28 41.21
C VAL A 87 -1.76 -25.77 41.12
N ARG A 88 -0.51 -25.39 40.89
CA ARG A 88 -0.11 -24.00 40.63
C ARG A 88 0.40 -23.89 39.20
N SER A 89 -0.10 -22.92 38.45
CA SER A 89 0.41 -22.60 37.13
C SER A 89 1.57 -21.62 37.25
N GLU A 90 2.75 -22.00 36.77
CA GLU A 90 3.94 -21.14 36.71
C GLU A 90 4.32 -20.84 35.26
N GLU A 91 4.65 -19.58 34.98
CA GLU A 91 5.13 -19.15 33.65
C GLU A 91 6.59 -19.59 33.48
N VAL A 92 6.82 -20.57 32.61
CA VAL A 92 8.15 -21.20 32.42
C VAL A 92 8.97 -20.47 31.38
N SER A 93 8.32 -19.85 30.39
CA SER A 93 9.02 -19.10 29.36
C SER A 93 8.15 -17.99 28.78
N LYS A 94 8.80 -16.84 28.53
CA LYS A 94 8.24 -15.69 27.82
C LYS A 94 9.10 -15.40 26.60
N THR A 95 8.56 -15.63 25.41
CA THR A 95 9.27 -15.37 24.15
C THR A 95 8.44 -14.46 23.27
N ARG A 96 9.06 -13.56 22.51
CA ARG A 96 8.30 -12.72 21.57
C ARG A 96 7.65 -13.61 20.52
N VAL A 97 6.40 -13.29 20.15
CA VAL A 97 5.71 -14.01 19.07
C VAL A 97 6.57 -13.96 17.81
N LYS A 98 6.78 -15.13 17.20
CA LYS A 98 7.51 -15.24 15.93
C LYS A 98 6.71 -14.62 14.80
N VAL A 99 7.38 -13.84 13.96
CA VAL A 99 6.78 -13.21 12.78
C VAL A 99 6.13 -14.26 11.86
N ASP A 100 6.79 -15.40 11.65
CA ASP A 100 6.29 -16.50 10.80
C ASP A 100 4.90 -16.99 11.22
N ARG A 101 4.60 -16.95 12.52
CA ARG A 101 3.31 -17.37 13.08
C ARG A 101 2.18 -16.41 12.71
N ILE A 102 2.47 -15.13 12.51
CA ILE A 102 1.52 -14.15 12.00
C ILE A 102 1.37 -14.30 10.49
N THR A 103 2.48 -14.44 9.76
CA THR A 103 2.45 -14.57 8.30
C THR A 103 1.73 -15.84 7.84
N SER A 104 1.83 -16.94 8.60
CA SER A 104 1.12 -18.19 8.29
C SER A 104 -0.39 -18.10 8.43
N LEU A 105 -0.91 -17.15 9.21
CA LEU A 105 -2.34 -16.96 9.46
C LEU A 105 -3.02 -16.06 8.42
N ALA A 106 -2.34 -15.70 7.32
CA ALA A 106 -2.88 -14.77 6.33
C ALA A 106 -4.27 -15.16 5.78
N ASN A 107 -4.46 -16.44 5.45
CA ASN A 107 -5.73 -16.94 4.91
C ASN A 107 -6.85 -16.97 5.97
N ASP A 108 -6.49 -17.38 7.19
CA ASP A 108 -7.42 -17.42 8.32
C ASP A 108 -7.87 -16.01 8.73
N MET A 109 -6.95 -15.05 8.73
CA MET A 109 -7.28 -13.64 8.96
C MET A 109 -8.14 -13.07 7.82
N ALA A 110 -7.88 -13.45 6.57
CA ALA A 110 -8.71 -13.02 5.44
C ALA A 110 -10.16 -13.49 5.63
N LEU A 111 -10.34 -14.72 6.10
CA LEU A 111 -11.65 -15.26 6.44
C LEU A 111 -12.30 -14.50 7.60
N ALA A 112 -11.57 -14.27 8.70
CA ALA A 112 -12.08 -13.57 9.88
C ALA A 112 -12.48 -12.11 9.60
N LEU A 113 -11.76 -11.42 8.71
CA LEU A 113 -12.03 -10.04 8.32
C LEU A 113 -13.02 -9.92 7.15
N ALA A 114 -13.56 -11.04 6.66
CA ALA A 114 -14.39 -11.10 5.45
C ALA A 114 -13.75 -10.38 4.25
N ALA A 115 -12.42 -10.50 4.13
CA ALA A 115 -11.64 -9.90 3.06
C ALA A 115 -11.32 -10.94 1.97
N PRO A 116 -11.30 -10.55 0.68
CA PRO A 116 -10.99 -11.49 -0.40
C PRO A 116 -9.54 -12.01 -0.33
N SER A 117 -8.62 -11.17 0.14
CA SER A 117 -7.25 -11.52 0.43
C SER A 117 -6.63 -10.48 1.38
N ILE A 118 -5.55 -10.85 2.06
CA ILE A 118 -4.75 -9.97 2.91
C ILE A 118 -3.29 -10.12 2.49
N ARG A 119 -2.56 -9.01 2.47
CA ARG A 119 -1.10 -9.01 2.30
C ARG A 119 -0.44 -8.71 3.63
N ILE A 120 0.55 -9.53 4.01
CA ILE A 120 1.34 -9.33 5.23
C ILE A 120 2.76 -8.94 4.83
N GLU A 121 3.20 -7.77 5.28
CA GLU A 121 4.55 -7.25 5.14
C GLU A 121 5.27 -7.32 6.48
N ALA A 122 6.29 -8.18 6.58
CA ALA A 122 6.93 -8.45 7.86
C ALA A 122 8.45 -8.59 7.73
N PRO A 123 9.25 -7.78 8.47
CA PRO A 123 8.88 -6.53 9.14
C PRO A 123 8.63 -5.39 8.13
N VAL A 124 7.87 -4.38 8.53
CA VAL A 124 7.76 -3.13 7.73
C VAL A 124 9.13 -2.43 7.71
N PRO A 125 9.67 -2.04 6.54
CA PRO A 125 10.98 -1.39 6.44
C PRO A 125 11.11 -0.19 7.38
N GLY A 126 12.16 -0.19 8.21
CA GLY A 126 12.43 0.88 9.17
C GLY A 126 11.53 0.90 10.41
N LYS A 127 10.65 -0.09 10.62
CA LYS A 127 9.77 -0.18 11.79
C LYS A 127 9.77 -1.59 12.40
N SER A 128 9.59 -1.69 13.72
CA SER A 128 9.51 -2.97 14.45
C SER A 128 8.08 -3.53 14.55
N ILE A 129 7.33 -3.48 13.45
CA ILE A 129 5.93 -3.92 13.34
C ILE A 129 5.73 -4.80 12.10
N VAL A 130 4.66 -5.59 12.12
CA VAL A 130 4.14 -6.34 10.99
C VAL A 130 3.02 -5.53 10.34
N GLY A 131 3.11 -5.25 9.05
CA GLY A 131 2.07 -4.55 8.29
C GLY A 131 1.06 -5.54 7.73
N ILE A 132 -0.21 -5.39 8.08
CA ILE A 132 -1.32 -6.18 7.54
C ILE A 132 -2.15 -5.26 6.63
N GLU A 133 -2.10 -5.49 5.33
CA GLU A 133 -2.89 -4.76 4.34
C GLU A 133 -4.21 -5.47 4.08
N VAL A 134 -5.31 -4.78 4.39
CA VAL A 134 -6.67 -5.28 4.20
C VAL A 134 -7.36 -4.43 3.13
N PRO A 135 -7.97 -5.03 2.09
CA PRO A 135 -8.76 -4.31 1.10
C PRO A 135 -9.85 -3.45 1.74
N ASN A 136 -10.03 -2.24 1.19
CA ASN A 136 -11.13 -1.37 1.58
C ASN A 136 -12.44 -1.91 0.98
N THR A 137 -13.55 -1.72 1.69
CA THR A 137 -14.90 -2.03 1.18
C THR A 137 -15.28 -1.14 0.01
N ILE A 138 -14.80 0.11 0.01
CA ILE A 138 -14.98 1.08 -1.08
C ILE A 138 -13.58 1.53 -1.49
N SER A 139 -13.14 1.19 -2.71
CA SER A 139 -11.88 1.72 -3.23
C SER A 139 -12.09 3.11 -3.83
N SER A 140 -11.13 4.00 -3.60
CA SER A 140 -11.09 5.30 -4.28
C SER A 140 -10.25 5.21 -5.53
N LEU A 141 -10.71 5.90 -6.59
CA LEU A 141 -9.95 6.03 -7.83
C LEU A 141 -8.78 6.98 -7.62
N VAL A 142 -7.60 6.57 -8.10
CA VAL A 142 -6.41 7.42 -8.14
C VAL A 142 -6.33 8.05 -9.52
N SER A 143 -6.60 9.36 -9.61
CA SER A 143 -6.45 10.12 -10.87
C SER A 143 -5.00 10.52 -11.09
N LEU A 144 -4.58 10.52 -12.36
CA LEU A 144 -3.30 11.05 -12.81
C LEU A 144 -3.11 12.51 -12.37
N ARG A 145 -4.14 13.34 -12.57
CA ARG A 145 -4.15 14.74 -12.14
C ARG A 145 -3.87 14.92 -10.65
N GLY A 146 -4.52 14.11 -9.82
CA GLY A 146 -4.35 14.16 -8.37
C GLY A 146 -2.92 13.86 -7.92
N VAL A 147 -2.11 13.16 -8.73
CA VAL A 147 -0.69 12.94 -8.45
C VAL A 147 0.17 14.06 -9.01
N ILE A 148 -0.09 14.54 -10.24
CA ILE A 148 0.66 15.61 -10.89
C ILE A 148 0.55 16.94 -10.12
N GLU A 149 -0.63 17.27 -9.58
CA GLU A 149 -0.85 18.49 -8.79
C GLU A 149 -0.14 18.45 -7.41
N THR A 150 0.45 17.31 -7.01
CA THR A 150 1.10 17.20 -5.69
C THR A 150 2.48 17.85 -5.65
N SER A 151 2.85 18.36 -4.47
CA SER A 151 4.17 18.96 -4.26
C SER A 151 5.34 17.98 -4.47
N VAL A 152 5.09 16.67 -4.31
CA VAL A 152 6.10 15.62 -4.54
C VAL A 152 6.46 15.58 -6.03
N PHE A 153 5.45 15.53 -6.90
CA PHE A 153 5.65 15.53 -8.35
C PHE A 153 6.26 16.84 -8.83
N GLN A 154 5.68 17.98 -8.43
CA GLN A 154 6.12 19.32 -8.85
C GLN A 154 7.61 19.59 -8.52
N LYS A 155 8.10 19.07 -7.39
CA LYS A 155 9.53 19.17 -7.03
C LYS A 155 10.46 18.38 -7.95
N ILE A 156 10.00 17.24 -8.49
CA ILE A 156 10.76 16.42 -9.43
C ILE A 156 10.73 17.06 -10.81
N GLU A 157 9.54 17.47 -11.26
CA GLU A 157 9.31 18.15 -12.54
C GLU A 157 10.19 19.41 -12.68
N ALA A 158 10.32 20.20 -11.62
CA ALA A 158 11.18 21.40 -11.62
C ALA A 158 12.67 21.10 -11.82
N ARG A 159 13.11 19.83 -11.72
CA ARG A 159 14.53 19.42 -11.81
C ARG A 159 14.80 18.47 -12.96
N SER A 160 13.79 17.73 -13.43
CA SER A 160 13.93 16.71 -14.47
C SER A 160 12.73 16.74 -15.41
N ARG A 161 13.02 16.59 -16.70
CA ARG A 161 12.03 16.45 -17.77
C ARG A 161 11.36 15.07 -17.79
N LEU A 162 11.99 14.07 -17.16
CA LEU A 162 11.51 12.69 -17.17
C LEU A 162 10.77 12.30 -15.87
N SER A 163 9.99 13.24 -15.32
CA SER A 163 9.14 13.02 -14.15
C SER A 163 7.94 12.14 -14.47
N LEU A 164 7.72 11.10 -13.66
CA LEU A 164 6.65 10.11 -13.79
C LEU A 164 5.72 10.16 -12.57
N ALA A 165 4.43 10.36 -12.81
CA ALA A 165 3.39 10.19 -11.81
C ALA A 165 2.96 8.71 -11.77
N LEU A 166 3.30 7.99 -10.70
CA LEU A 166 3.05 6.54 -10.61
C LEU A 166 1.72 6.20 -9.94
N GLY A 167 1.26 7.03 -8.99
CA GLY A 167 0.01 6.79 -8.28
C GLY A 167 0.05 7.25 -6.83
N LYS A 168 -0.66 6.51 -5.98
CA LYS A 168 -0.65 6.67 -4.52
C LYS A 168 -0.21 5.36 -3.87
N GLY A 169 0.54 5.45 -2.77
CA GLY A 169 0.97 4.31 -1.98
C GLY A 169 -0.14 3.74 -1.09
N ALA A 170 0.21 2.74 -0.28
CA ALA A 170 -0.74 2.04 0.60
C ALA A 170 -1.26 2.94 1.74
N GLY A 171 -0.58 4.04 2.07
CA GLY A 171 -1.05 5.05 3.01
C GLY A 171 -1.71 6.27 2.34
N GLY A 172 -1.88 6.24 1.01
CA GLY A 172 -2.46 7.34 0.23
C GLY A 172 -1.50 8.47 -0.13
N GLU A 173 -0.23 8.37 0.28
CA GLU A 173 0.82 9.29 -0.13
C GLU A 173 1.04 9.26 -1.65
N ALA A 174 1.21 10.42 -2.27
CA ALA A 174 1.47 10.50 -3.70
C ALA A 174 2.87 9.98 -4.03
N VAL A 175 2.97 9.13 -5.05
CA VAL A 175 4.21 8.51 -5.51
C VAL A 175 4.53 9.03 -6.90
N ALA A 176 5.68 9.70 -7.00
CA ALA A 176 6.27 10.16 -8.24
C ALA A 176 7.74 9.74 -8.31
N ALA A 177 8.24 9.52 -9.51
CA ALA A 177 9.60 9.07 -9.77
C ALA A 177 10.26 9.90 -10.89
N ASP A 178 11.58 9.83 -10.97
CA ASP A 178 12.37 10.44 -12.05
C ASP A 178 13.03 9.33 -12.86
N LEU A 179 12.62 9.16 -14.12
CA LEU A 179 13.19 8.13 -14.99
C LEU A 179 14.67 8.41 -15.29
N ALA A 180 15.15 9.65 -15.20
CA ALA A 180 16.58 9.94 -15.36
C ALA A 180 17.44 9.28 -14.26
N ARG A 181 16.88 9.12 -13.05
CA ARG A 181 17.52 8.44 -11.91
C ARG A 181 17.37 6.92 -11.96
N MET A 182 16.40 6.43 -12.73
CA MET A 182 16.14 5.02 -12.99
C MET A 182 16.17 4.81 -14.51
N PRO A 183 17.37 4.80 -15.13
CA PRO A 183 17.54 5.05 -16.57
C PRO A 183 16.74 4.08 -17.46
N HIS A 184 16.33 2.94 -16.93
CA HIS A 184 15.44 1.99 -17.57
C HIS A 184 14.35 1.53 -16.59
N LEU A 185 13.13 1.35 -17.11
CA LEU A 185 11.96 0.87 -16.36
C LEU A 185 11.39 -0.37 -17.03
N LEU A 186 11.18 -1.44 -16.25
CA LEU A 186 10.46 -2.64 -16.69
C LEU A 186 9.04 -2.63 -16.09
N VAL A 187 8.02 -2.73 -16.95
CA VAL A 187 6.61 -2.84 -16.54
C VAL A 187 6.06 -4.20 -16.97
N ALA A 188 5.69 -5.04 -16.01
CA ALA A 188 5.13 -6.37 -16.24
C ALA A 188 3.82 -6.57 -15.45
N GLY A 189 2.90 -7.36 -16.00
CA GLY A 189 1.61 -7.65 -15.37
C GLY A 189 0.73 -8.53 -16.25
N ALA A 190 -0.18 -9.29 -15.63
CA ALA A 190 -1.16 -10.12 -16.33
C ALA A 190 -2.25 -9.27 -17.02
N THR A 191 -3.03 -9.87 -17.93
CA THR A 191 -4.19 -9.19 -18.53
C THR A 191 -5.16 -8.70 -17.45
N GLY A 192 -5.63 -7.45 -17.56
CA GLY A 192 -6.52 -6.85 -16.57
C GLY A 192 -5.86 -6.30 -15.31
N SER A 193 -4.53 -6.43 -15.14
CA SER A 193 -3.80 -5.89 -13.98
C SER A 193 -3.55 -4.38 -14.03
N GLY A 194 -3.93 -3.70 -15.12
CA GLY A 194 -3.72 -2.26 -15.29
C GLY A 194 -2.42 -1.86 -16.01
N LYS A 195 -1.65 -2.81 -16.58
CA LYS A 195 -0.40 -2.51 -17.33
C LYS A 195 -0.58 -1.43 -18.40
N THR A 196 -1.60 -1.56 -19.25
CA THR A 196 -1.88 -0.58 -20.32
C THR A 196 -2.20 0.79 -19.75
N VAL A 197 -3.04 0.85 -18.72
CA VAL A 197 -3.42 2.11 -18.05
C VAL A 197 -2.17 2.77 -17.44
N CYS A 198 -1.26 2.00 -16.85
CA CYS A 198 0.01 2.48 -16.33
C CYS A 198 0.89 3.07 -17.45
N LEU A 199 1.03 2.38 -18.58
CA LEU A 199 1.78 2.90 -19.74
C LEU A 199 1.17 4.19 -20.28
N ASN A 200 -0.14 4.24 -20.46
CA ASN A 200 -0.83 5.45 -20.92
C ASN A 200 -0.66 6.60 -19.92
N SER A 201 -0.71 6.31 -18.62
CA SER A 201 -0.49 7.32 -17.58
C SER A 201 0.92 7.89 -17.63
N ILE A 202 1.93 7.04 -17.85
CA ILE A 202 3.33 7.46 -18.05
C ILE A 202 3.48 8.34 -19.29
N ILE A 203 2.93 7.90 -20.44
CA ILE A 203 3.02 8.65 -21.70
C ILE A 203 2.31 10.00 -21.58
N CYS A 204 1.06 10.02 -21.08
CA CYS A 204 0.31 11.25 -20.85
C CYS A 204 1.02 12.19 -19.87
N CYS A 205 1.61 11.66 -18.79
CA CYS A 205 2.39 12.44 -17.84
C CYS A 205 3.57 13.14 -18.52
N LEU A 206 4.28 12.44 -19.40
CA LEU A 206 5.41 13.03 -20.13
C LEU A 206 4.93 14.07 -21.16
N LEU A 207 3.86 13.78 -21.91
CA LEU A 207 3.31 14.70 -22.91
C LEU A 207 2.73 16.00 -22.32
N LEU A 208 2.19 15.94 -21.09
CA LEU A 208 1.65 17.12 -20.41
C LEU A 208 2.72 18.12 -19.98
N ASN A 209 3.92 17.64 -19.67
CA ASN A 209 4.97 18.44 -19.03
C ASN A 209 6.18 18.72 -19.95
N ASN A 210 6.20 18.18 -21.17
CA ASN A 210 7.35 18.27 -22.07
C ASN A 210 6.95 18.60 -23.49
N THR A 211 7.81 19.36 -24.17
CA THR A 211 7.67 19.66 -25.59
C THR A 211 8.35 18.57 -26.45
N PRO A 212 8.05 18.50 -27.75
CA PRO A 212 8.77 17.62 -28.69
C PRO A 212 10.29 17.88 -28.80
N ASN A 213 10.75 19.07 -28.35
CA ASN A 213 12.18 19.38 -28.27
C ASN A 213 12.84 18.75 -27.04
N ASP A 214 12.09 18.59 -25.94
CA ASP A 214 12.58 17.99 -24.70
C ASP A 214 12.60 16.45 -24.78
N ILE A 215 11.54 15.84 -25.32
CA ILE A 215 11.35 14.38 -25.35
C ILE A 215 10.87 13.92 -26.71
N ARG A 216 11.43 12.80 -27.17
CA ARG A 216 10.96 12.07 -28.36
C ARG A 216 10.67 10.62 -28.00
N PHE A 217 9.58 10.09 -28.55
CA PHE A 217 9.16 8.71 -28.34
C PHE A 217 9.51 7.84 -29.54
N ILE A 218 9.93 6.61 -29.27
CA ILE A 218 9.89 5.51 -30.23
C ILE A 218 8.95 4.46 -29.63
N MET A 219 7.77 4.32 -30.22
CA MET A 219 6.75 3.40 -29.74
C MET A 219 6.76 2.12 -30.58
N ILE A 220 6.88 0.98 -29.92
CA ILE A 220 6.87 -0.34 -30.56
C ILE A 220 5.69 -1.12 -29.99
N ASP A 221 4.62 -1.23 -30.78
CA ASP A 221 3.45 -2.06 -30.45
C ASP A 221 3.29 -3.19 -31.48
N PRO A 222 3.82 -4.39 -31.20
CA PRO A 222 3.74 -5.52 -32.11
C PRO A 222 2.30 -6.03 -32.29
N LYS A 223 1.41 -5.76 -31.33
CA LYS A 223 0.01 -6.21 -31.38
C LYS A 223 -0.93 -5.18 -32.01
N ARG A 224 -0.51 -3.91 -32.09
CA ARG A 224 -1.29 -2.76 -32.60
C ARG A 224 -2.63 -2.59 -31.88
N VAL A 225 -2.62 -2.69 -30.56
CA VAL A 225 -3.83 -2.55 -29.72
C VAL A 225 -3.66 -1.45 -28.68
N GLU A 226 -2.45 -1.29 -28.14
CA GLU A 226 -2.23 -0.54 -26.90
C GLU A 226 -1.75 0.89 -27.18
N LEU A 227 -0.90 1.07 -28.20
CA LEU A 227 -0.23 2.36 -28.48
C LEU A 227 -0.74 3.06 -29.74
N THR A 228 -1.75 2.52 -30.42
CA THR A 228 -2.30 3.07 -31.68
C THR A 228 -2.98 4.43 -31.53
N THR A 229 -3.26 4.85 -30.30
CA THR A 229 -3.91 6.12 -29.96
C THR A 229 -2.94 7.31 -29.85
N PHE A 230 -1.62 7.06 -29.85
CA PHE A 230 -0.56 8.07 -29.79
C PHE A 230 0.13 8.23 -31.15
#